data_AF-A0A960XHG3-F1
#
_entry.id   AF-A0A960XHG3-F1
#
_cell.length_a   1.000
_cell.length_b   1.000
_cell.length_c   1.000
_cell.angle_alpha   90.00
_cell.angle_beta   90.00
_cell.angle_gamma   90.00
#
_symmetry.space_group_name_H-M   'P 1'
#
loop_
_entity.id
_entity.type
_entity.pdbx_description
1 polymer ?
#
loop_
_entity_poly.entity_id
_entity_poly.type
_entity_poly.pdbx_seq_one_letter_code
_entity_poly.pdbx_strand_id
1 'polypeptide(L)'
;SADQVAAQEFGKDTRFTSIQLSGKNAEGHGPGSSLAWTRQGKPIAAQETPVALYHRLFSDDKTPLALRQAKLKKRNSVLDTVLESAKSVQQGLTATDVDKLDEYFQSIREIEVRLSKEEEWLEIPKKQPQDPVKEPEASLQGYEEIKLMYDLMVAAMQVDASRVFTYRMPTDTLIHSLGATITAHNMSHYTQGERMAVSEKRDQTHAELLAYFIDKLKASREPDGSTLYDNTSIAFGSNINSIHYLNNCPTLLTGGGAGIKHGRHLVMSDPKTPLCNAWLSLLNGVGIDVESHGDSTGRIEELFV
;
A
#
# COMPACT_ATOMS: atom_id res chain seq x y z
N SER A 1 -0.72 -5.99 -8.36
CA SER A 1 0.55 -5.63 -7.71
C SER A 1 0.87 -6.62 -6.59
N ALA A 2 2.11 -6.67 -6.12
CA ALA A 2 2.58 -7.68 -5.15
C ALA A 2 1.82 -7.61 -3.81
N ASP A 3 1.53 -6.41 -3.32
CA ASP A 3 0.69 -6.22 -2.13
C ASP A 3 -0.70 -6.85 -2.29
N GLN A 4 -1.32 -6.77 -3.47
CA GLN A 4 -2.63 -7.39 -3.71
C GLN A 4 -2.56 -8.92 -3.83
N VAL A 5 -1.43 -9.47 -4.24
CA VAL A 5 -1.18 -10.93 -4.14
C VAL A 5 -1.10 -11.33 -2.67
N ALA A 6 -0.37 -10.57 -1.85
CA ALA A 6 -0.32 -10.81 -0.41
C ALA A 6 -1.67 -10.62 0.29
N ALA A 7 -2.44 -9.62 -0.11
CA ALA A 7 -3.76 -9.31 0.45
C ALA A 7 -4.77 -10.43 0.22
N GLN A 8 -4.64 -11.20 -0.86
CA GLN A 8 -5.50 -12.36 -1.11
C GLN A 8 -5.34 -13.44 -0.03
N GLU A 9 -4.14 -13.60 0.51
CA GLU A 9 -3.87 -14.58 1.56
C GLU A 9 -4.00 -13.98 2.96
N PHE A 10 -3.29 -12.89 3.24
CA PHE A 10 -3.23 -12.30 4.58
C PHE A 10 -4.44 -11.45 4.95
N GLY A 11 -5.24 -11.02 3.96
CA GLY A 11 -6.43 -10.22 4.17
C GLY A 11 -7.69 -11.02 4.50
N LYS A 12 -7.60 -12.36 4.54
CA LYS A 12 -8.73 -13.26 4.85
C LYS A 12 -9.21 -13.10 6.28
N ASP A 13 -8.30 -12.95 7.24
CA ASP A 13 -8.62 -12.95 8.68
C ASP A 13 -8.63 -11.55 9.32
N THR A 14 -8.35 -10.50 8.54
CA THR A 14 -8.30 -9.12 9.03
C THR A 14 -9.52 -8.33 8.58
N ARG A 15 -9.90 -7.29 9.33
CA ARG A 15 -11.05 -6.44 8.98
C ARG A 15 -10.88 -5.76 7.63
N PHE A 16 -9.68 -5.29 7.33
CA PHE A 16 -9.34 -4.70 6.05
C PHE A 16 -8.41 -5.66 5.32
N THR A 17 -8.80 -6.07 4.11
CA THR A 17 -8.02 -7.00 3.26
C THR A 17 -6.62 -6.46 2.97
N SER A 18 -6.53 -5.15 2.73
CA SER A 18 -5.29 -4.39 2.67
C SER A 18 -5.59 -2.91 2.87
N ILE A 19 -4.57 -2.11 3.15
CA ILE A 19 -4.68 -0.66 3.33
C ILE A 19 -3.74 0.06 2.37
N GLN A 20 -4.34 0.82 1.45
CA GLN A 20 -3.63 1.68 0.51
C GLN A 20 -3.58 3.09 1.06
N LEU A 21 -2.39 3.67 1.12
CA LEU A 21 -2.13 5.01 1.62
C LEU A 21 -1.47 5.86 0.53
N SER A 22 -1.77 7.16 0.55
CA SER A 22 -1.13 8.14 -0.31
C SER A 22 -1.09 9.51 0.36
N GLY A 23 -0.38 10.44 -0.26
CA GLY A 23 -0.59 11.87 -0.05
C GLY A 23 -1.88 12.38 -0.68
N LYS A 24 -2.24 13.63 -0.33
CA LYS A 24 -3.23 14.43 -1.07
C LYS A 24 -2.79 14.65 -2.52
N ASN A 25 -3.74 14.93 -3.40
CA ASN A 25 -3.50 15.31 -4.80
C ASN A 25 -2.85 14.24 -5.70
N ALA A 26 -2.82 12.97 -5.28
CA ALA A 26 -2.26 11.86 -6.05
C ALA A 26 -0.82 12.10 -6.56
N GLU A 27 0.03 12.72 -5.72
CA GLU A 27 1.43 13.01 -6.04
C GLU A 27 2.22 11.78 -6.53
N GLY A 28 3.13 11.96 -7.48
CA GLY A 28 4.00 10.92 -8.03
C GLY A 28 3.68 10.52 -9.48
N HIS A 29 4.36 9.50 -9.99
CA HIS A 29 4.22 9.05 -11.37
C HIS A 29 3.19 7.93 -11.56
N GLY A 30 2.50 7.95 -12.69
CA GLY A 30 1.57 6.91 -13.12
C GLY A 30 0.11 7.17 -12.76
N PRO A 31 -0.83 6.42 -13.35
CA PRO A 31 -2.26 6.57 -13.07
C PRO A 31 -2.62 6.13 -11.65
N GLY A 32 -3.70 6.70 -11.10
CA GLY A 32 -4.24 6.30 -9.79
C GLY A 32 -3.57 7.01 -8.61
N SER A 33 -4.23 6.94 -7.44
CA SER A 33 -3.77 7.61 -6.21
C SER A 33 -2.87 6.73 -5.33
N SER A 34 -2.78 5.42 -5.55
CA SER A 34 -1.96 4.50 -4.74
C SER A 34 -0.92 3.74 -5.58
N LEU A 35 -0.09 2.92 -4.91
CA LEU A 35 0.81 1.96 -5.55
C LEU A 35 0.15 0.59 -5.81
N ALA A 36 -1.10 0.40 -5.39
CA ALA A 36 -1.80 -0.87 -5.47
C ALA A 36 -2.62 -0.97 -6.76
N TRP A 37 -2.48 -2.12 -7.40
CA TRP A 37 -3.11 -2.45 -8.67
C TRP A 37 -3.77 -3.81 -8.56
N THR A 38 -4.98 -3.90 -9.08
CA THR A 38 -5.73 -5.14 -9.14
C THR A 38 -5.05 -6.15 -10.08
N ARG A 39 -5.52 -7.40 -10.09
CA ARG A 39 -4.99 -8.44 -10.99
C ARG A 39 -5.12 -8.04 -12.47
N GLN A 40 -6.09 -7.19 -12.80
CA GLN A 40 -6.40 -6.71 -14.14
C GLN A 40 -5.70 -5.38 -14.48
N GLY A 41 -4.82 -4.89 -13.60
CA GLY A 41 -4.10 -3.65 -13.84
C GLY A 41 -4.98 -2.40 -13.73
N LYS A 42 -5.98 -2.40 -12.83
CA LYS A 42 -6.69 -1.17 -12.44
C LYS A 42 -6.13 -0.63 -11.13
N PRO A 43 -5.96 0.70 -10.98
CA PRO A 43 -5.44 1.27 -9.74
C PRO A 43 -6.49 1.20 -8.63
N ILE A 44 -6.05 0.90 -7.41
CA ILE A 44 -6.90 0.91 -6.20
C ILE A 44 -6.75 2.26 -5.52
N ALA A 45 -7.87 2.86 -5.08
CA ALA A 45 -7.85 4.16 -4.40
C ALA A 45 -7.20 4.06 -3.00
N ALA A 46 -6.37 5.04 -2.66
CA ALA A 46 -5.75 5.18 -1.35
C ALA A 46 -6.56 6.05 -0.36
N GLN A 47 -6.24 5.92 0.92
CA GLN A 47 -6.55 6.90 1.95
C GLN A 47 -5.48 7.99 1.94
N GLU A 48 -5.91 9.25 1.75
CA GLU A 48 -4.99 10.36 1.45
C GLU A 48 -4.52 11.15 2.67
N THR A 49 -5.12 10.95 3.85
CA THR A 49 -4.82 11.78 5.04
C THR A 49 -4.79 10.96 6.32
N PRO A 50 -3.95 11.35 7.32
CA PRO A 50 -3.93 10.69 8.62
C PRO A 50 -5.30 10.71 9.31
N VAL A 51 -6.05 11.81 9.21
CA VAL A 51 -7.40 11.93 9.77
C VAL A 51 -8.35 10.91 9.17
N ALA A 52 -8.38 10.79 7.83
CA ALA A 52 -9.23 9.82 7.15
C ALA A 52 -8.86 8.38 7.53
N LEU A 53 -7.56 8.07 7.60
CA LEU A 53 -7.08 6.76 8.01
C LEU A 53 -7.45 6.46 9.48
N TYR A 54 -7.23 7.41 10.39
CA TYR A 54 -7.58 7.28 11.80
C TYR A 54 -9.07 6.97 11.99
N HIS A 55 -9.96 7.72 11.34
CA HIS A 55 -11.40 7.44 11.44
C HIS A 55 -11.77 6.09 10.82
N ARG A 56 -11.16 5.73 9.69
CA ARG A 56 -11.36 4.43 9.07
C ARG A 56 -10.96 3.29 10.02
N LEU A 57 -9.81 3.39 10.68
CA LEU A 57 -9.26 2.36 11.55
C LEU A 57 -9.91 2.29 12.93
N PHE A 58 -10.08 3.43 13.59
CA PHE A 58 -10.28 3.49 15.05
C PHE A 58 -11.55 4.20 15.47
N SER A 59 -12.18 5.02 14.62
CA SER A 59 -13.43 5.65 15.04
C SER A 59 -14.57 4.65 15.11
N ASP A 60 -15.24 4.65 16.26
CA ASP A 60 -16.52 3.99 16.42
C ASP A 60 -17.52 4.65 15.48
N ASP A 61 -18.10 3.83 14.60
CA ASP A 61 -19.28 4.28 13.91
C ASP A 61 -20.38 4.44 14.98
N LYS A 62 -20.96 5.64 15.09
CA LYS A 62 -22.07 5.91 16.04
C LYS A 62 -23.42 5.63 15.40
N THR A 63 -23.45 5.27 14.11
CA THR A 63 -24.66 4.90 13.39
C THR A 63 -25.24 3.63 14.01
N PRO A 64 -26.53 3.58 14.39
CA PRO A 64 -27.18 2.35 14.83
C PRO A 64 -26.95 1.18 13.85
N LEU A 65 -26.73 -0.03 14.36
CA LEU A 65 -26.44 -1.23 13.55
C LEU A 65 -27.47 -1.43 12.43
N ALA A 66 -28.76 -1.28 12.74
CA ALA A 66 -29.85 -1.39 11.77
C ALA A 66 -29.71 -0.42 10.58
N LEU A 67 -29.22 0.82 10.82
CA LEU A 67 -28.99 1.79 9.76
C LEU A 67 -27.74 1.45 8.93
N ARG A 68 -26.72 0.82 9.52
CA ARG A 68 -25.55 0.34 8.76
C ARG A 68 -25.92 -0.86 7.89
N GLN A 69 -26.66 -1.82 8.43
CA GLN A 69 -27.22 -2.95 7.68
C GLN A 69 -28.07 -2.46 6.52
N ALA A 70 -28.94 -1.46 6.74
CA ALA A 70 -29.74 -0.87 5.68
C ALA A 70 -28.88 -0.19 4.60
N LYS A 71 -27.80 0.53 4.98
CA LYS A 71 -26.84 1.12 4.03
C LYS A 71 -26.12 0.05 3.21
N LEU A 72 -25.64 -1.04 3.83
CA LEU A 72 -24.99 -2.15 3.14
C LEU A 72 -25.95 -2.85 2.18
N LYS A 73 -27.16 -3.19 2.64
CA LYS A 73 -28.21 -3.77 1.78
C LYS A 73 -28.53 -2.89 0.58
N LYS A 74 -28.57 -1.57 0.77
CA LYS A 74 -28.74 -0.61 -0.33
C LYS A 74 -27.57 -0.63 -1.32
N ARG A 75 -26.32 -0.72 -0.84
CA ARG A 75 -25.14 -0.83 -1.71
C ARG A 75 -25.14 -2.13 -2.52
N ASN A 76 -25.48 -3.26 -1.90
CA ASN A 76 -25.62 -4.55 -2.60
C ASN A 76 -26.72 -4.47 -3.68
N SER A 77 -27.91 -3.94 -3.34
CA SER A 77 -29.00 -3.78 -4.31
C SER A 77 -28.63 -2.87 -5.50
N VAL A 78 -27.84 -1.81 -5.27
CA VAL A 78 -27.34 -0.96 -6.36
C VAL A 78 -26.38 -1.75 -7.26
N LEU A 79 -25.48 -2.56 -6.69
CA LEU A 79 -24.59 -3.41 -7.48
C LEU A 79 -25.35 -4.46 -8.28
N ASP A 80 -26.34 -5.11 -7.69
CA ASP A 80 -27.20 -6.09 -8.38
C ASP A 80 -27.87 -5.45 -9.61
N THR A 81 -28.42 -4.24 -9.44
CA THR A 81 -29.05 -3.48 -10.53
C THR A 81 -28.06 -3.14 -11.64
N VAL A 82 -26.83 -2.77 -11.26
CA VAL A 82 -25.76 -2.45 -12.21
C VAL A 82 -25.31 -3.71 -12.96
N LEU A 83 -25.22 -4.86 -12.28
CA LEU A 83 -24.88 -6.15 -12.90
C LEU A 83 -25.94 -6.62 -13.88
N GLU A 84 -27.22 -6.51 -13.53
CA GLU A 84 -28.32 -6.82 -14.44
C GLU A 84 -28.30 -5.93 -15.69
N SER A 85 -28.07 -4.63 -15.49
CA SER A 85 -27.96 -3.66 -16.59
C SER A 85 -26.77 -3.99 -17.50
N ALA A 86 -25.61 -4.32 -16.93
CA ALA A 86 -24.43 -4.71 -17.68
C ALA A 86 -24.67 -6.01 -18.48
N LYS A 87 -25.32 -7.03 -17.89
CA LYS A 87 -25.65 -8.29 -18.59
C LYS A 87 -26.61 -8.08 -19.76
N SER A 88 -27.57 -7.16 -19.61
CA SER A 88 -28.48 -6.78 -20.69
C SER A 88 -27.73 -6.16 -21.88
N VAL A 89 -26.77 -5.26 -21.61
CA VAL A 89 -25.94 -4.65 -22.65
C VAL A 89 -25.07 -5.69 -23.37
N GLN A 90 -24.55 -6.71 -22.66
CA GLN A 90 -23.71 -7.77 -23.23
C GLN A 90 -24.35 -8.48 -24.43
N GLN A 91 -25.68 -8.62 -24.47
CA GLN A 91 -26.39 -9.39 -25.49
C GLN A 91 -26.32 -8.77 -26.90
N GLY A 92 -25.92 -7.49 -27.02
CA GLY A 92 -25.81 -6.77 -28.29
C GLY A 92 -24.39 -6.38 -28.70
N LEU A 93 -23.37 -6.83 -27.97
CA LEU A 93 -21.99 -6.35 -28.13
C LEU A 93 -21.16 -7.14 -29.13
N THR A 94 -20.20 -6.45 -29.76
CA THR A 94 -19.15 -7.10 -30.57
C THR A 94 -18.07 -7.71 -29.67
N ALA A 95 -17.23 -8.61 -30.20
CA ALA A 95 -16.21 -9.30 -29.41
C ALA A 95 -15.28 -8.34 -28.62
N THR A 96 -14.89 -7.22 -29.22
CA THR A 96 -14.04 -6.19 -28.55
C THR A 96 -14.77 -5.51 -27.39
N ASP A 97 -16.08 -5.32 -27.50
CA ASP A 97 -16.87 -4.68 -26.45
C ASP A 97 -17.16 -5.66 -25.30
N VAL A 98 -17.22 -6.97 -25.59
CA VAL A 98 -17.32 -8.02 -24.56
C VAL A 98 -16.11 -7.99 -23.64
N ASP A 99 -14.89 -7.86 -24.16
CA ASP A 99 -13.67 -7.77 -23.35
C ASP A 99 -13.71 -6.56 -22.39
N LYS A 100 -14.23 -5.41 -22.85
CA LYS A 100 -14.38 -4.21 -22.03
C LYS A 100 -15.47 -4.36 -20.96
N LEU A 101 -16.54 -5.08 -21.28
CA LEU A 101 -17.59 -5.37 -20.32
C LEU A 101 -17.13 -6.38 -19.26
N ASP A 102 -16.27 -7.34 -19.62
CA ASP A 102 -15.65 -8.26 -18.66
C ASP A 102 -14.72 -7.52 -17.69
N GLU A 103 -13.93 -6.54 -18.17
CA GLU A 103 -13.19 -5.63 -17.28
C GLU A 103 -14.13 -4.92 -16.29
N TYR A 104 -15.31 -4.48 -16.75
CA TYR A 104 -16.31 -3.82 -15.91
C TYR A 104 -16.90 -4.76 -14.85
N PHE A 105 -17.34 -5.96 -15.24
CA PHE A 105 -17.85 -6.98 -14.30
C PHE A 105 -16.83 -7.35 -13.24
N GLN A 106 -15.55 -7.42 -13.61
CA GLN A 106 -14.50 -7.71 -12.66
C GLN A 106 -14.27 -6.57 -11.66
N SER A 107 -14.38 -5.31 -12.10
CA SER A 107 -14.34 -4.17 -11.17
C SER A 107 -15.51 -4.19 -10.17
N ILE A 108 -16.69 -4.65 -10.59
CA ILE A 108 -17.84 -4.85 -9.70
C ILE A 108 -17.53 -5.94 -8.67
N ARG A 109 -16.93 -7.05 -9.11
CA ARG A 109 -16.59 -8.16 -8.22
C ARG A 109 -15.64 -7.76 -7.09
N GLU A 110 -14.73 -6.82 -7.35
CA GLU A 110 -13.87 -6.26 -6.30
C GLU A 110 -14.66 -5.44 -5.26
N ILE A 111 -15.71 -4.73 -5.71
CA ILE A 111 -16.61 -4.00 -4.81
C ILE A 111 -17.44 -5.00 -3.99
N GLU A 112 -17.94 -6.08 -4.60
CA GLU A 112 -18.66 -7.15 -3.90
C GLU A 112 -17.82 -7.79 -2.80
N VAL A 113 -16.56 -8.14 -3.10
CA VAL A 113 -15.62 -8.70 -2.09
C VAL A 113 -15.45 -7.73 -0.92
N ARG A 114 -15.32 -6.43 -1.20
CA ARG A 114 -15.20 -5.41 -0.16
C ARG A 114 -16.46 -5.26 0.68
N LEU A 115 -17.64 -5.28 0.06
CA LEU A 115 -18.92 -5.20 0.77
C LEU A 115 -19.18 -6.45 1.60
N SER A 116 -18.84 -7.63 1.09
CA SER A 116 -18.89 -8.88 1.83
C SER A 116 -17.99 -8.82 3.07
N LYS A 117 -16.79 -8.23 2.95
CA LYS A 117 -15.91 -7.98 4.10
C LYS A 117 -16.51 -6.97 5.09
N GLU A 118 -17.11 -5.89 4.60
CA GLU A 118 -17.81 -4.92 5.46
C GLU A 118 -18.98 -5.57 6.22
N GLU A 119 -19.69 -6.52 5.60
CA GLU A 119 -20.79 -7.28 6.20
C GLU A 119 -20.29 -8.26 7.28
N GLU A 120 -19.26 -9.06 6.99
CA GLU A 120 -18.63 -9.99 7.94
C GLU A 120 -18.19 -9.27 9.23
N TRP A 121 -17.64 -8.07 9.08
CA TRP A 121 -17.11 -7.28 10.20
C TRP A 121 -18.10 -6.25 10.75
N LEU A 122 -19.35 -6.28 10.34
CA LEU A 122 -20.31 -5.23 10.69
C LEU A 122 -20.61 -5.17 12.20
N GLU A 123 -20.72 -6.34 12.82
CA GLU A 123 -21.07 -6.49 14.25
C GLU A 123 -19.84 -6.60 15.15
N ILE A 124 -18.66 -6.87 14.58
CA ILE A 124 -17.41 -7.01 15.32
C ILE A 124 -16.89 -5.59 15.64
N PRO A 125 -16.73 -5.19 16.91
CA PRO A 125 -16.23 -3.86 17.24
C PRO A 125 -14.80 -3.65 16.74
N LYS A 126 -14.41 -2.39 16.48
CA LYS A 126 -13.03 -2.06 16.13
C LYS A 126 -12.18 -2.20 17.39
N LYS A 127 -11.08 -2.94 17.29
CA LYS A 127 -10.09 -3.04 18.37
C LYS A 127 -9.30 -1.74 18.44
N GLN A 128 -8.95 -1.32 19.64
CA GLN A 128 -8.08 -0.16 19.90
C GLN A 128 -6.71 -0.67 20.34
N PRO A 129 -5.61 -0.03 19.89
CA PRO A 129 -4.28 -0.36 20.37
C PRO A 129 -4.16 0.01 21.85
N GLN A 130 -3.23 -0.63 22.55
CA GLN A 130 -2.99 -0.37 23.98
C GLN A 130 -2.61 1.09 24.25
N ASP A 131 -1.82 1.68 23.35
CA ASP A 131 -1.49 3.10 23.33
C ASP A 131 -2.23 3.77 22.16
N PRO A 132 -3.40 4.40 22.41
CA PRO A 132 -4.19 5.01 21.35
C PRO A 132 -3.43 6.15 20.67
N VAL A 133 -3.39 6.12 19.34
CA VAL A 133 -2.97 7.28 18.55
C VAL A 133 -4.03 8.37 18.76
N LYS A 134 -3.61 9.60 19.07
CA LYS A 134 -4.56 10.72 19.18
C LYS A 134 -5.14 11.04 17.80
N GLU A 135 -6.39 11.51 17.78
CA GLU A 135 -7.00 12.00 16.54
C GLU A 135 -6.09 13.07 15.90
N PRO A 136 -5.67 12.89 14.63
CA PRO A 136 -4.77 13.81 13.97
C PRO A 136 -5.38 15.19 13.71
N GLU A 137 -4.55 16.22 13.63
CA GLU A 137 -4.97 17.51 13.08
C GLU A 137 -5.06 17.46 11.54
N ALA A 138 -6.07 18.08 10.96
CA ALA A 138 -6.31 18.06 9.51
C ALA A 138 -5.27 18.84 8.68
N SER A 139 -4.48 19.69 9.35
CA SER A 139 -3.45 20.58 8.78
C SER A 139 -2.08 19.93 8.62
N LEU A 140 -1.87 18.72 9.14
CA LEU A 140 -0.57 18.03 9.04
C LEU A 140 -0.19 17.76 7.59
N GLN A 141 1.07 18.07 7.24
CA GLN A 141 1.64 17.90 5.90
C GLN A 141 3.12 17.51 5.96
N GLY A 142 3.61 16.86 4.91
CA GLY A 142 5.04 16.59 4.72
C GLY A 142 5.62 15.62 5.76
N TYR A 143 6.67 16.05 6.46
CA TYR A 143 7.38 15.20 7.42
C TYR A 143 6.47 14.64 8.53
N GLU A 144 5.71 15.50 9.22
CA GLU A 144 4.85 15.09 10.34
C GLU A 144 3.66 14.24 9.86
N GLU A 145 3.18 14.47 8.63
CA GLU A 145 2.14 13.64 8.00
C GLU A 145 2.65 12.21 7.76
N ILE A 146 3.84 12.04 7.17
CA ILE A 146 4.43 10.72 6.91
C ILE A 146 4.71 10.00 8.23
N LYS A 147 5.28 10.71 9.21
CA LYS A 147 5.57 10.16 10.53
C LYS A 147 4.31 9.63 11.21
N LEU A 148 3.21 10.40 11.16
CA LEU A 148 1.93 9.99 11.76
C LEU A 148 1.24 8.86 10.97
N MET A 149 1.35 8.83 9.64
CA MET A 149 0.90 7.68 8.85
C MET A 149 1.59 6.38 9.29
N TYR A 150 2.91 6.43 9.54
CA TYR A 150 3.62 5.29 10.10
C TYR A 150 3.14 4.89 11.49
N ASP A 151 2.88 5.86 12.38
CA ASP A 151 2.29 5.57 13.69
C ASP A 151 0.92 4.87 13.57
N LEU A 152 0.07 5.31 12.63
CA LEU A 152 -1.22 4.69 12.35
C LEU A 152 -1.09 3.29 11.73
N MET A 153 -0.09 3.06 10.87
CA MET A 153 0.22 1.73 10.33
C MET A 153 0.61 0.76 11.45
N VAL A 154 1.53 1.16 12.34
CA VAL A 154 1.92 0.33 13.49
C VAL A 154 0.72 0.06 14.40
N ALA A 155 -0.07 1.08 14.73
CA ALA A 155 -1.27 0.92 15.54
C ALA A 155 -2.29 -0.04 14.90
N ALA A 156 -2.44 -0.01 13.57
CA ALA A 156 -3.30 -0.94 12.85
C ALA A 156 -2.78 -2.38 12.92
N MET A 157 -1.47 -2.59 12.82
CA MET A 157 -0.84 -3.90 12.96
C MET A 157 -1.00 -4.46 14.37
N GLN A 158 -0.81 -3.64 15.41
CA GLN A 158 -0.96 -4.06 16.82
C GLN A 158 -2.34 -4.62 17.17
N VAL A 159 -3.38 -4.22 16.43
CA VAL A 159 -4.74 -4.72 16.63
C VAL A 159 -5.21 -5.70 15.54
N ASP A 160 -4.30 -6.10 14.64
CA ASP A 160 -4.56 -6.97 13.49
C ASP A 160 -5.69 -6.44 12.59
N ALA A 161 -5.74 -5.12 12.38
CA ALA A 161 -6.75 -4.50 11.50
C ALA A 161 -6.49 -4.80 10.02
N SER A 162 -5.22 -4.88 9.63
CA SER A 162 -4.71 -5.31 8.31
C SER A 162 -3.28 -5.81 8.50
N ARG A 163 -2.86 -6.76 7.67
CA ARG A 163 -1.47 -7.25 7.58
C ARG A 163 -0.73 -6.75 6.34
N VAL A 164 -1.45 -6.10 5.41
CA VAL A 164 -0.89 -5.62 4.14
C VAL A 164 -1.12 -4.12 4.01
N PHE A 165 -0.04 -3.39 3.75
CA PHE A 165 -0.04 -1.94 3.62
C PHE A 165 0.81 -1.52 2.43
N THR A 166 0.36 -0.48 1.74
CA THR A 166 1.10 0.10 0.61
C THR A 166 1.00 1.62 0.71
N TYR A 167 2.14 2.33 0.70
CA TYR A 167 2.15 3.78 0.90
C TYR A 167 2.88 4.51 -0.23
N ARG A 168 2.12 5.29 -1.00
CA ARG A 168 2.64 6.27 -1.95
C ARG A 168 2.93 7.60 -1.24
N MET A 169 4.15 7.80 -0.79
CA MET A 169 4.50 8.96 0.05
C MET A 169 4.40 10.29 -0.72
N PRO A 170 3.85 11.35 -0.08
CA PRO A 170 3.74 12.68 -0.71
C PRO A 170 5.12 13.34 -0.83
N THR A 171 5.73 13.24 -2.01
CA THR A 171 7.08 13.77 -2.21
C THR A 171 7.08 15.29 -2.34
N ASP A 172 6.07 15.89 -2.98
CA ASP A 172 5.99 17.35 -3.12
C ASP A 172 5.72 18.00 -1.76
N THR A 173 4.73 17.51 -0.99
CA THR A 173 4.50 18.10 0.36
C THR A 173 5.70 17.91 1.29
N LEU A 174 6.42 16.79 1.19
CA LEU A 174 7.62 16.56 1.97
C LEU A 174 8.70 17.60 1.64
N ILE A 175 9.11 17.73 0.38
CA ILE A 175 10.20 18.65 0.03
C ILE A 175 9.82 20.12 0.30
N HIS A 176 8.56 20.50 0.12
CA HIS A 176 8.09 21.84 0.48
C HIS A 176 8.11 22.09 1.98
N SER A 177 7.77 21.08 2.80
CA SER A 177 7.90 21.18 4.27
C SER A 177 9.36 21.36 4.72
N LEU A 178 10.32 20.95 3.88
CA LEU A 178 11.76 21.11 4.10
C LEU A 178 12.32 22.42 3.49
N GLY A 179 11.45 23.28 2.95
CA GLY A 179 11.80 24.60 2.41
C GLY A 179 12.15 24.61 0.91
N ALA A 180 11.98 23.50 0.19
CA ALA A 180 12.20 23.49 -1.26
C ALA A 180 11.12 24.29 -1.99
N THR A 181 11.50 24.99 -3.06
CA THR A 181 10.57 25.75 -3.92
C THR A 181 10.24 25.06 -5.25
N ILE A 182 10.97 23.99 -5.56
CA ILE A 182 10.80 23.17 -6.76
C ILE A 182 9.86 22.00 -6.51
N THR A 183 9.28 21.45 -7.57
CA THR A 183 8.44 20.24 -7.51
C THR A 183 9.29 18.95 -7.55
N ALA A 184 8.69 17.85 -7.11
CA ALA A 184 9.26 16.51 -7.16
C ALA A 184 9.61 16.09 -8.58
N HIS A 185 8.78 16.45 -9.55
CA HIS A 185 9.08 16.25 -10.97
C HIS A 185 10.32 17.03 -11.40
N ASN A 186 10.42 18.31 -11.08
CA ASN A 186 11.59 19.12 -11.45
C ASN A 186 12.87 18.62 -10.77
N MET A 187 12.78 18.20 -9.51
CA MET A 187 13.88 17.62 -8.75
C MET A 187 14.43 16.33 -9.38
N SER A 188 13.58 15.47 -9.98
CA SER A 188 14.01 14.18 -10.55
C SER A 188 14.77 14.30 -11.89
N HIS A 189 14.78 15.48 -12.50
CA HIS A 189 15.68 15.83 -13.61
C HIS A 189 17.01 16.34 -13.04
N TYR A 190 17.82 15.40 -12.52
CA TYR A 190 19.05 15.68 -11.78
C TYR A 190 20.01 16.58 -12.55
N THR A 191 20.21 17.79 -12.02
CA THR A 191 21.28 18.71 -12.43
C THR A 191 22.04 19.14 -11.18
N GLN A 192 23.33 19.45 -11.32
CA GLN A 192 24.09 20.03 -10.21
C GLN A 192 23.42 21.30 -9.68
N GLY A 193 23.60 21.58 -8.39
CA GLY A 193 23.01 22.73 -7.70
C GLY A 193 21.77 22.37 -6.89
N GLU A 194 20.76 23.24 -6.91
CA GLU A 194 19.58 23.17 -6.03
C GLU A 194 18.85 21.83 -6.11
N ARG A 195 18.62 21.28 -7.33
CA ARG A 195 17.90 20.02 -7.50
C ARG A 195 18.58 18.85 -6.81
N MET A 196 19.90 18.77 -6.90
CA MET A 196 20.69 17.73 -6.24
C MET A 196 20.63 17.86 -4.73
N ALA A 197 20.80 19.07 -4.19
CA ALA A 197 20.70 19.31 -2.75
C ALA A 197 19.31 18.99 -2.17
N VAL A 198 18.23 19.37 -2.88
CA VAL A 198 16.86 19.02 -2.47
C VAL A 198 16.64 17.50 -2.56
N SER A 199 17.15 16.84 -3.60
CA SER A 199 17.08 15.39 -3.76
C SER A 199 17.79 14.65 -2.63
N GLU A 200 19.02 15.02 -2.31
CA GLU A 200 19.79 14.44 -1.20
C GLU A 200 19.08 14.66 0.12
N LYS A 201 18.55 15.86 0.35
CA LYS A 201 17.82 16.17 1.59
C LYS A 201 16.53 15.35 1.70
N ARG A 202 15.78 15.19 0.61
CA ARG A 202 14.60 14.32 0.55
C ARG A 202 14.97 12.87 0.90
N ASP A 203 16.01 12.33 0.28
CA ASP A 203 16.41 10.93 0.47
C ASP A 203 16.87 10.68 1.91
N GLN A 204 17.65 11.61 2.48
CA GLN A 204 18.04 11.56 3.89
C GLN A 204 16.81 11.57 4.80
N THR A 205 15.86 12.47 4.56
CA THR A 205 14.66 12.59 5.39
C THR A 205 13.75 11.35 5.27
N HIS A 206 13.62 10.76 4.09
CA HIS A 206 12.92 9.48 3.95
C HIS A 206 13.62 8.34 4.69
N ALA A 207 14.95 8.29 4.67
CA ALA A 207 15.72 7.30 5.42
C ALA A 207 15.54 7.46 6.94
N GLU A 208 15.52 8.70 7.44
CA GLU A 208 15.22 9.03 8.84
C GLU A 208 13.80 8.58 9.24
N LEU A 209 12.80 8.87 8.40
CA LEU A 209 11.42 8.44 8.62
C LEU A 209 11.25 6.90 8.57
N LEU A 210 11.96 6.22 7.66
CA LEU A 210 11.97 4.76 7.60
C LEU A 210 12.64 4.15 8.84
N ALA A 211 13.75 4.72 9.31
CA ALA A 211 14.40 4.29 10.54
C ALA A 211 13.46 4.44 11.74
N TYR A 212 12.76 5.57 11.85
CA TYR A 212 11.70 5.77 12.85
C TYR A 212 10.62 4.68 12.79
N PHE A 213 10.11 4.36 11.60
CA PHE A 213 9.10 3.31 11.43
C PHE A 213 9.62 1.92 11.86
N ILE A 214 10.85 1.58 11.48
CA ILE A 214 11.52 0.33 11.90
C ILE A 214 11.66 0.28 13.42
N ASP A 215 12.07 1.37 14.07
CA ASP A 215 12.19 1.42 15.53
C ASP A 215 10.85 1.21 16.23
N LYS A 216 9.77 1.79 15.68
CA LYS A 216 8.40 1.56 16.19
C LYS A 216 7.95 0.11 16.05
N LEU A 217 8.28 -0.55 14.93
CA LEU A 217 8.00 -1.97 14.75
C LEU A 217 8.79 -2.84 15.73
N LYS A 218 10.08 -2.56 15.93
CA LYS A 218 10.92 -3.27 16.92
C LYS A 218 10.48 -3.05 18.36
N ALA A 219 9.94 -1.87 18.68
CA ALA A 219 9.43 -1.57 20.01
C ALA A 219 8.08 -2.26 20.30
N SER A 220 7.35 -2.68 19.26
CA SER A 220 6.03 -3.31 19.39
C SER A 220 6.17 -4.82 19.57
N ARG A 221 6.02 -5.29 20.81
CA ARG A 221 6.12 -6.71 21.16
C ARG A 221 4.83 -7.47 20.86
N GLU A 222 4.99 -8.70 20.40
CA GLU A 222 3.89 -9.64 20.19
C GLU A 222 3.77 -10.65 21.35
N PRO A 223 2.63 -11.35 21.49
CA PRO A 223 2.38 -12.26 22.61
C PRO A 223 3.37 -13.43 22.74
N ASP A 224 3.99 -13.85 21.64
CA ASP A 224 4.99 -14.93 21.59
C ASP A 224 6.42 -14.46 21.96
N GLY A 225 6.59 -13.16 22.23
CA GLY A 225 7.85 -12.54 22.61
C GLY A 225 8.65 -11.94 21.44
N SER A 226 8.23 -12.15 20.19
CA SER A 226 8.80 -11.47 19.03
C SER A 226 8.41 -9.98 19.00
N THR A 227 8.87 -9.27 17.97
CA THR A 227 8.43 -7.92 17.66
C THR A 227 7.69 -7.89 16.32
N LEU A 228 6.87 -6.86 16.08
CA LEU A 228 6.24 -6.67 14.76
C LEU A 228 7.29 -6.62 13.64
N TYR A 229 8.49 -6.10 13.91
CA TYR A 229 9.57 -6.10 12.93
C TYR A 229 10.01 -7.52 12.53
N ASP A 230 10.05 -8.46 13.48
CA ASP A 230 10.42 -9.85 13.22
C ASP A 230 9.41 -10.56 12.33
N ASN A 231 8.14 -10.13 12.37
CA ASN A 231 7.03 -10.71 11.60
C ASN A 231 6.61 -9.88 10.38
N THR A 232 7.32 -8.78 10.07
CA THR A 232 7.02 -7.90 8.93
C THR A 232 8.09 -8.00 7.85
N SER A 233 7.69 -7.86 6.59
CA SER A 233 8.61 -7.61 5.46
C SER A 233 8.32 -6.25 4.85
N ILE A 234 9.37 -5.46 4.62
CA ILE A 234 9.26 -4.08 4.14
C ILE A 234 10.07 -3.94 2.85
N ALA A 235 9.40 -3.41 1.84
CA ALA A 235 10.02 -2.89 0.63
C ALA A 235 9.91 -1.37 0.62
N PHE A 236 11.04 -0.70 0.45
CA PHE A 236 11.11 0.76 0.39
C PHE A 236 11.98 1.19 -0.80
N GLY A 237 11.52 2.16 -1.58
CA GLY A 237 12.26 2.57 -2.77
C GLY A 237 11.49 3.45 -3.74
N SER A 238 12.02 3.52 -4.96
CA SER A 238 11.43 4.26 -6.08
C SER A 238 11.31 3.35 -7.30
N ASN A 239 10.31 3.59 -8.14
CA ASN A 239 10.12 2.87 -9.40
C ASN A 239 10.97 3.44 -10.56
N ILE A 240 11.63 4.58 -10.35
CA ILE A 240 12.52 5.23 -11.31
C ILE A 240 13.80 5.72 -10.63
N ASN A 241 14.88 5.84 -11.41
CA ASN A 241 16.02 6.69 -11.05
C ASN A 241 15.97 8.01 -11.88
N SER A 242 17.08 8.76 -11.90
CA SER A 242 17.28 9.97 -12.71
C SER A 242 16.70 9.91 -14.13
N ILE A 243 16.06 10.99 -14.58
CA ILE A 243 15.54 11.17 -15.97
C ILE A 243 14.67 9.97 -16.41
N HIS A 244 13.88 9.43 -15.47
CA HIS A 244 12.96 8.32 -15.70
C HIS A 244 13.61 6.98 -16.13
N TYR A 245 14.91 6.76 -15.90
CA TYR A 245 15.47 5.43 -16.17
C TYR A 245 14.91 4.39 -15.19
N LEU A 246 14.72 3.18 -15.73
CA LEU A 246 14.17 2.01 -15.01
C LEU A 246 15.25 1.00 -14.59
N ASN A 247 16.53 1.35 -14.75
CA ASN A 247 17.65 0.53 -14.29
C ASN A 247 18.07 0.94 -12.88
N ASN A 248 18.65 0.01 -12.10
CA ASN A 248 19.19 0.29 -10.76
C ASN A 248 18.27 1.14 -9.86
N CYS A 249 16.96 0.86 -9.90
CA CYS A 249 15.99 1.58 -9.10
C CYS A 249 16.31 1.40 -7.61
N PRO A 250 16.35 2.49 -6.81
CA PRO A 250 16.62 2.40 -5.37
C PRO A 250 15.64 1.43 -4.72
N THR A 251 16.16 0.36 -4.12
CA THR A 251 15.36 -0.71 -3.52
C THR A 251 16.03 -1.16 -2.22
N LEU A 252 15.34 -0.97 -1.11
CA LEU A 252 15.72 -1.43 0.23
C LEU A 252 14.71 -2.46 0.69
N LEU A 253 15.20 -3.63 1.07
CA LEU A 253 14.41 -4.71 1.67
C LEU A 253 14.86 -4.92 3.11
N THR A 254 13.90 -5.02 4.03
CA THR A 254 14.16 -5.18 5.45
C THR A 254 12.99 -5.85 6.19
N GLY A 255 13.17 -6.18 7.46
CA GLY A 255 12.18 -6.91 8.27
C GLY A 255 12.46 -8.42 8.35
N GLY A 256 11.96 -9.06 9.40
CA GLY A 256 12.19 -10.48 9.67
C GLY A 256 11.23 -11.44 8.95
N GLY A 257 10.07 -10.96 8.50
CA GLY A 257 8.95 -11.82 8.10
C GLY A 257 9.21 -12.71 6.89
N ALA A 258 10.12 -12.32 5.99
CA ALA A 258 10.51 -13.09 4.81
C ALA A 258 11.80 -13.88 5.00
N GLY A 259 12.45 -13.80 6.17
CA GLY A 259 13.73 -14.47 6.42
C GLY A 259 14.92 -13.85 5.67
N ILE A 260 14.86 -12.55 5.34
CA ILE A 260 15.94 -11.85 4.63
C ILE A 260 17.18 -11.72 5.52
N LYS A 261 18.36 -12.03 4.98
CA LYS A 261 19.62 -11.72 5.64
C LYS A 261 20.04 -10.27 5.38
N HIS A 262 19.94 -9.45 6.43
CA HIS A 262 20.25 -8.02 6.43
C HIS A 262 21.76 -7.70 6.34
N GLY A 263 22.08 -6.41 6.19
CA GLY A 263 23.45 -5.88 6.24
C GLY A 263 24.27 -6.05 4.96
N ARG A 264 23.58 -6.16 3.80
CA ARG A 264 24.21 -6.47 2.52
C ARG A 264 23.74 -5.51 1.43
N HIS A 265 24.60 -5.31 0.43
CA HIS A 265 24.28 -4.63 -0.81
C HIS A 265 24.45 -5.64 -1.94
N LEU A 266 23.33 -6.01 -2.57
CA LEU A 266 23.32 -7.00 -3.64
C LEU A 266 23.26 -6.28 -4.99
N VAL A 267 24.25 -6.55 -5.84
CA VAL A 267 24.25 -6.12 -7.24
C VAL A 267 24.03 -7.37 -8.08
N MET A 268 22.97 -7.37 -8.88
CA MET A 268 22.66 -8.50 -9.75
C MET A 268 23.71 -8.64 -10.84
N SER A 269 24.13 -9.88 -11.12
CA SER A 269 25.13 -10.18 -12.14
C SER A 269 24.64 -9.84 -13.54
N ASP A 270 23.36 -10.10 -13.82
CA ASP A 270 22.68 -9.60 -15.02
C ASP A 270 22.03 -8.22 -14.72
N PRO A 271 22.46 -7.14 -15.37
CA PRO A 271 21.87 -5.81 -15.22
C PRO A 271 20.42 -5.71 -15.72
N LYS A 272 19.91 -6.72 -16.43
CA LYS A 272 18.51 -6.82 -16.86
C LYS A 272 17.63 -7.60 -15.89
N THR A 273 18.15 -8.01 -14.73
CA THR A 273 17.36 -8.72 -13.71
C THR A 273 16.13 -7.88 -13.34
N PRO A 274 14.90 -8.39 -13.54
CA PRO A 274 13.69 -7.63 -13.26
C PRO A 274 13.53 -7.33 -11.76
N LEU A 275 13.08 -6.13 -11.43
CA LEU A 275 12.73 -5.76 -10.04
C LEU A 275 11.65 -6.69 -9.47
N CYS A 276 10.77 -7.23 -10.31
CA CYS A 276 9.77 -8.20 -9.89
C CYS A 276 10.35 -9.50 -9.31
N ASN A 277 11.63 -9.83 -9.56
CA ASN A 277 12.29 -10.93 -8.87
C ASN A 277 12.39 -10.68 -7.35
N ALA A 278 12.57 -9.42 -6.94
CA ALA A 278 12.54 -9.06 -5.51
C ALA A 278 11.14 -9.24 -4.90
N TRP A 279 10.09 -8.83 -5.62
CA TRP A 279 8.70 -9.00 -5.18
C TRP A 279 8.30 -10.47 -5.06
N LEU A 280 8.67 -11.29 -6.05
CA LEU A 280 8.45 -12.73 -6.01
C LEU A 280 9.17 -13.37 -4.82
N SER A 281 10.43 -12.98 -4.59
CA SER A 281 11.22 -13.47 -3.45
C SER A 281 10.58 -13.12 -2.11
N LEU A 282 10.10 -11.88 -1.94
CA LEU A 282 9.39 -11.48 -0.73
C LEU A 282 8.09 -12.26 -0.53
N LEU A 283 7.26 -12.40 -1.57
CA LEU A 283 6.00 -13.16 -1.52
C LEU A 283 6.25 -14.60 -1.08
N ASN A 284 7.20 -15.29 -1.69
CA ASN A 284 7.54 -16.65 -1.29
C ASN A 284 8.19 -16.70 0.10
N GLY A 285 9.02 -15.70 0.46
CA GLY A 285 9.65 -15.60 1.76
C GLY A 285 8.66 -15.48 2.91
N VAL A 286 7.53 -14.80 2.69
CA VAL A 286 6.42 -14.72 3.67
C VAL A 286 5.44 -15.90 3.58
N GLY A 287 5.75 -16.93 2.80
CA GLY A 287 4.95 -18.16 2.71
C GLY A 287 3.83 -18.14 1.67
N ILE A 288 3.81 -17.16 0.75
CA ILE A 288 2.85 -17.13 -0.37
C ILE A 288 3.49 -17.84 -1.57
N ASP A 289 2.99 -19.05 -1.86
CA ASP A 289 3.50 -19.90 -2.93
C ASP A 289 2.90 -19.51 -4.30
N VAL A 290 3.54 -18.55 -4.95
CA VAL A 290 3.25 -18.14 -6.33
C VAL A 290 4.48 -18.37 -7.20
N GLU A 291 4.27 -18.91 -8.40
CA GLU A 291 5.35 -19.26 -9.32
C GLU A 291 5.96 -18.04 -10.04
N SER A 292 5.19 -16.96 -10.20
CA SER A 292 5.65 -15.74 -10.88
C SER A 292 4.88 -14.50 -10.43
N HIS A 293 5.50 -13.33 -10.62
CA HIS A 293 4.88 -12.03 -10.41
C HIS A 293 5.36 -11.03 -11.47
N GLY A 294 4.45 -10.39 -12.20
CA GLY A 294 4.81 -9.41 -13.22
C GLY A 294 5.72 -10.02 -14.29
N ASP A 295 6.87 -9.39 -14.52
CA ASP A 295 7.92 -9.85 -15.43
C ASP A 295 9.04 -10.63 -14.73
N SER A 296 8.79 -11.17 -13.53
CA SER A 296 9.79 -11.94 -12.80
C SER A 296 10.29 -13.15 -13.60
N THR A 297 11.59 -13.37 -13.61
CA THR A 297 12.25 -14.54 -14.21
C THR A 297 12.69 -15.57 -13.18
N GLY A 298 12.60 -15.26 -11.89
CA GLY A 298 12.95 -16.15 -10.79
C GLY A 298 13.06 -15.41 -9.46
N ARG A 299 13.41 -16.15 -8.41
CA ARG A 299 13.72 -15.59 -7.09
C ARG A 299 15.18 -15.10 -7.03
N ILE A 300 15.45 -14.17 -6.13
CA ILE A 300 16.79 -13.72 -5.75
C ILE A 300 17.18 -14.53 -4.50
N GLU A 301 17.75 -15.72 -4.70
CA GLU A 301 18.12 -16.60 -3.58
C GLU A 301 19.19 -15.99 -2.67
N GLU A 302 20.00 -15.08 -3.21
CA GLU A 302 20.98 -14.31 -2.47
C GLU A 302 20.34 -13.52 -1.33
N LEU A 303 19.03 -13.23 -1.34
CA LEU A 303 18.34 -12.53 -0.24
C LEU A 303 18.34 -13.33 1.08
N PHE A 304 18.46 -14.65 1.03
CA PHE A 304 18.24 -15.52 2.19
C PHE A 304 19.51 -16.17 2.76
N VAL A 305 20.66 -16.05 2.09
CA VAL A 305 21.93 -16.74 2.43
C VAL A 305 23.00 -15.89 3.09
#